data_AF-A0A6M4BFI5-F1
#
_entry.id   AF-A0A6M4BFI5-F1
#
_cell.length_a   1.000
_cell.length_b   1.000
_cell.length_c   1.000
_cell.angle_alpha   90.00
_cell.angle_beta   90.00
_cell.angle_gamma   90.00
#
_symmetry.space_group_name_H-M   'P 1'
#
loop_
_entity.id
_entity.type
_entity.pdbx_description
1 polymer ?
#
loop_
_entity_poly.entity_id
_entity_poly.type
_entity_poly.pdbx_seq_one_letter_code
_entity_poly.pdbx_strand_id
1 'polypeptide(L)'
;RCNLLWSAPRTLMIGWVDTITICVIRKRSQIELQTRDVPEYLLDPVHSFPTDYYISGLGPLDEQLVLLGVPKECDPETGKAQRPVLTVADYKDFGFVEFSTESLNILGYEEYSCNDYYLDMLIEENRFFIVSPKDIVIASPYDIDDKVNWLTEHGRFERAITVLEEIGGKTSKHSVVTVGVQYLDHLMSKHLYEEAAILCAKICKNDKVLWENQILK
;
A
#
# COMPACT_ATOMS: atom_id res chain seq x y z
N ARG A 1 3.68 -22.58 0.72
CA ARG A 1 4.77 -22.08 -0.15
C ARG A 1 5.74 -21.27 0.72
N CYS A 2 7.03 -21.20 0.38
CA CYS A 2 7.97 -20.33 1.07
C CYS A 2 7.96 -18.94 0.44
N ASN A 3 7.79 -17.89 1.24
CA ASN A 3 7.83 -16.50 0.78
C ASN A 3 9.12 -15.85 1.28
N LEU A 4 9.89 -15.26 0.38
CA LEU A 4 11.22 -14.72 0.67
C LEU A 4 11.23 -13.23 0.39
N LEU A 5 11.76 -12.44 1.33
CA LEU A 5 11.91 -11.01 1.20
C LEU A 5 13.30 -10.58 1.66
N TRP A 6 14.00 -9.83 0.81
CA TRP A 6 15.26 -9.19 1.19
C TRP A 6 14.95 -7.85 1.87
N SER A 7 15.20 -7.75 3.18
CA SER A 7 15.05 -6.49 3.91
C SER A 7 16.34 -5.66 3.89
N ALA A 8 17.49 -6.30 3.68
CA ALA A 8 18.78 -5.64 3.50
C ALA A 8 19.74 -6.55 2.69
N PRO A 9 20.90 -6.05 2.20
CA PRO A 9 21.83 -6.85 1.39
C PRO A 9 22.34 -8.15 2.03
N ARG A 10 22.25 -8.26 3.37
CA ARG A 10 22.64 -9.46 4.13
C ARG A 10 21.55 -9.95 5.07
N THR A 11 20.32 -9.48 4.92
CA THR A 11 19.21 -9.86 5.78
C THR A 11 18.07 -10.37 4.91
N LEU A 12 17.69 -11.64 5.15
CA LEU A 12 16.63 -12.34 4.44
C LEU A 12 15.52 -12.66 5.42
N MET A 13 14.30 -12.24 5.10
CA MET A 13 13.10 -12.64 5.82
C MET A 13 12.44 -13.81 5.09
N ILE A 14 12.06 -14.82 5.86
CA ILE A 14 11.49 -16.08 5.39
C ILE A 14 10.12 -16.24 6.03
N GLY A 15 9.07 -16.11 5.22
CA GLY A 15 7.71 -16.45 5.61
C GLY A 15 7.41 -17.89 5.27
N TRP A 16 7.23 -18.73 6.28
CA TRP A 16 6.95 -20.16 6.12
C TRP A 16 5.77 -20.58 7.01
N VAL A 17 4.72 -21.11 6.39
CA VAL A 17 3.47 -21.52 7.04
C VAL A 17 2.88 -20.35 7.83
N ASP A 18 3.19 -20.24 9.11
CA ASP A 18 2.69 -19.22 10.03
C ASP A 18 3.82 -18.57 10.84
N THR A 19 5.05 -18.65 10.35
CA THR A 19 6.22 -18.11 11.02
C THR A 19 7.01 -17.23 10.07
N ILE A 20 7.38 -16.04 10.54
CA ILE A 20 8.31 -15.13 9.88
C ILE A 20 9.66 -15.26 10.58
N THR A 21 10.67 -15.73 9.86
CA THR A 21 12.04 -15.86 10.36
C THR A 21 12.95 -14.84 9.69
N ILE A 22 13.66 -14.04 10.49
CA ILE A 22 14.69 -13.12 10.02
C ILE A 22 16.04 -13.81 10.12
N CYS A 23 16.71 -13.97 8.99
CA CYS A 23 18.02 -14.58 8.88
C CYS A 23 19.06 -13.55 8.43
N VAL A 24 20.25 -13.61 9.01
CA VAL A 24 21.41 -12.84 8.55
C VAL A 24 22.37 -13.75 7.80
N ILE A 25 22.81 -13.30 6.63
CA ILE A 25 23.79 -14.01 5.80
C ILE A 25 25.18 -13.60 6.25
N ARG A 26 25.93 -14.56 6.80
CA ARG A 26 27.34 -14.38 7.14
C ARG A 26 28.23 -15.28 6.30
N LYS A 27 29.47 -14.82 6.10
CA LYS A 27 30.54 -15.62 5.51
C LYS A 27 31.11 -16.56 6.57
N ARG A 28 31.36 -17.81 6.19
CA ARG A 28 32.03 -18.80 7.03
C ARG A 28 33.47 -18.40 7.31
N SER A 29 33.95 -18.74 8.49
CA SER A 29 35.37 -18.61 8.85
C SER A 29 36.21 -19.63 8.09
N GLN A 30 37.52 -19.36 7.98
CA GLN A 30 38.46 -20.29 7.30
C GLN A 30 38.47 -21.69 7.95
N ILE A 31 38.22 -21.78 9.26
CA ILE A 31 38.17 -23.05 10.00
C ILE A 31 36.93 -23.87 9.62
N GLU A 32 35.77 -23.22 9.46
CA GLU A 32 34.52 -23.86 9.03
C GLU A 32 34.56 -24.34 7.57
N LEU A 33 35.42 -23.75 6.74
CA LEU A 33 35.62 -24.11 5.32
C LEU A 33 36.61 -25.26 5.12
N GLN A 34 37.49 -25.52 6.10
CA GLN A 34 38.49 -26.59 6.00
C GLN A 34 37.90 -27.98 6.18
N THR A 35 36.72 -28.10 6.79
CA THR A 35 36.21 -29.39 7.28
C THR A 35 35.25 -30.10 6.33
N ARG A 36 34.65 -29.43 5.34
CA ARG A 36 33.74 -30.02 4.33
C ARG A 36 33.65 -29.14 3.07
N ASP A 37 33.24 -29.74 1.94
CA ASP A 37 32.80 -29.00 0.74
C ASP A 37 31.43 -28.34 1.03
N VAL A 38 31.47 -27.18 1.68
CA VAL A 38 30.27 -26.43 2.11
C VAL A 38 30.25 -25.04 1.49
N PRO A 39 29.06 -24.45 1.27
CA PRO A 39 28.92 -23.10 0.73
C PRO A 39 29.65 -22.06 1.58
N GLU A 40 30.23 -21.05 0.94
CA GLU A 40 30.97 -19.96 1.58
C GLU A 40 30.12 -19.15 2.57
N TYR A 41 28.83 -19.02 2.28
CA TYR A 41 27.87 -18.29 3.09
C TYR A 41 26.92 -19.23 3.82
N LEU A 42 26.46 -18.79 4.98
CA LEU A 42 25.41 -19.47 5.74
C LEU A 42 24.39 -18.45 6.25
N LEU A 43 23.19 -18.95 6.49
CA LEU A 43 22.08 -18.22 7.07
C LEU A 43 22.03 -18.52 8.57
N ASP A 44 22.17 -17.49 9.40
CA ASP A 44 21.92 -17.57 10.84
C ASP A 44 20.53 -17.00 11.14
N PRO A 45 19.58 -17.80 11.67
CA PRO A 45 18.29 -17.28 12.11
C PRO A 45 18.49 -16.43 13.35
N VAL A 46 18.10 -15.16 13.28
CA VAL A 46 18.26 -14.19 14.37
C VAL A 46 16.96 -14.07 15.16
N HIS A 47 15.82 -13.93 14.46
CA HIS A 47 14.50 -13.79 15.07
C HIS A 47 13.49 -14.69 14.36
N SER A 48 12.46 -15.11 15.09
CA SER A 48 11.32 -15.84 14.53
C SER A 48 10.04 -15.45 15.26
N PHE A 49 9.03 -15.09 14.50
CA PHE A 49 7.76 -14.58 14.99
C PHE A 49 6.63 -15.45 14.46
N PRO A 50 5.79 -16.05 15.32
CA PRO A 50 4.58 -16.69 14.88
C PRO A 50 3.54 -15.63 14.48
N THR A 51 2.70 -15.97 13.51
CA THR A 51 1.57 -15.16 13.05
C THR A 51 0.28 -15.94 13.21
N ASP A 52 -0.86 -15.25 13.35
CA ASP A 52 -2.17 -15.89 13.40
C ASP A 52 -2.71 -16.29 12.02
N TYR A 53 -1.92 -16.03 10.97
CA TYR A 53 -2.26 -16.27 9.57
C TYR A 53 -1.32 -17.30 8.94
N TYR A 54 -1.81 -17.98 7.91
CA TYR A 54 -0.97 -18.67 6.94
C TYR A 54 -0.43 -17.68 5.91
N ILE A 55 0.90 -17.55 5.87
CA ILE A 55 1.64 -16.57 5.09
C ILE A 55 1.55 -16.92 3.60
N SER A 56 1.02 -15.99 2.84
CA SER A 56 0.83 -16.08 1.39
C SER A 56 1.75 -15.11 0.62
N GLY A 57 2.29 -14.09 1.29
CA GLY A 57 3.26 -13.16 0.70
C GLY A 57 3.88 -12.21 1.72
N LEU A 58 5.06 -11.68 1.40
CA LEU A 58 5.79 -10.69 2.20
C LEU A 58 6.26 -9.56 1.29
N GLY A 59 6.19 -8.31 1.75
CA GLY A 59 6.67 -7.14 1.02
C GLY A 59 7.22 -6.05 1.93
N PRO A 60 8.18 -5.23 1.49
CA PRO A 60 8.63 -4.07 2.25
C PRO A 60 7.68 -2.88 2.04
N LEU A 61 7.48 -2.09 3.10
CA LEU A 61 6.85 -0.77 3.02
C LEU A 61 7.72 0.19 3.83
N ASP A 62 8.62 0.90 3.15
CA ASP A 62 9.68 1.69 3.77
C ASP A 62 10.44 0.89 4.85
N GLU A 63 10.22 1.21 6.12
CA GLU A 63 10.85 0.58 7.29
C GLU A 63 9.98 -0.53 7.93
N GLN A 64 8.80 -0.79 7.36
CA GLN A 64 7.80 -1.72 7.85
C GLN A 64 7.68 -2.94 6.92
N LEU A 65 6.94 -3.95 7.38
CA LEU A 65 6.63 -5.15 6.62
C LEU A 65 5.15 -5.19 6.27
N VAL A 66 4.86 -5.53 5.03
CA VAL A 66 3.54 -5.94 4.55
C VAL A 66 3.47 -7.45 4.50
N LEU A 67 2.48 -8.01 5.16
CA LEU A 67 2.18 -9.43 5.23
C LEU A 67 0.83 -9.68 4.56
N LEU A 68 0.81 -10.56 3.56
CA LEU A 68 -0.42 -11.15 3.05
C LEU A 68 -0.62 -12.51 3.71
N GLY A 69 -1.73 -12.68 4.42
CA GLY A 69 -2.06 -13.89 5.16
C GLY A 69 -3.49 -14.36 4.92
N VAL A 70 -3.74 -15.64 5.17
CA VAL A 70 -5.11 -16.19 5.29
C VAL A 70 -5.31 -16.64 6.73
N PRO A 71 -6.41 -16.27 7.41
CA PRO A 71 -6.69 -16.73 8.77
C PRO A 71 -6.62 -18.25 8.88
N LYS A 72 -6.03 -18.77 9.96
CA LYS A 72 -5.93 -20.22 10.19
C LYS A 72 -7.28 -20.87 10.46
N GLU A 73 -8.15 -20.16 11.15
CA GLU A 73 -9.49 -20.63 11.49
C GLU A 73 -10.44 -20.43 10.32
N CYS A 74 -11.31 -21.41 10.07
CA CYS A 74 -12.40 -21.24 9.13
C CYS A 74 -13.50 -20.34 9.71
N ASP A 75 -14.33 -19.80 8.83
CA ASP A 75 -15.53 -19.07 9.21
C ASP A 75 -16.47 -20.00 10.00
N PRO A 76 -16.93 -19.61 11.20
CA PRO A 76 -17.67 -20.49 12.09
C PRO A 76 -19.10 -20.82 11.59
N GLU A 77 -19.68 -19.98 10.73
CA GLU A 77 -21.04 -20.19 10.21
C GLU A 77 -21.03 -21.07 8.97
N THR A 78 -20.06 -20.86 8.08
CA THR A 78 -20.00 -21.53 6.78
C THR A 78 -19.03 -22.71 6.76
N GLY A 79 -18.07 -22.76 7.69
CA GLY A 79 -16.99 -23.75 7.73
C GLY A 79 -15.94 -23.57 6.62
N LYS A 80 -16.03 -22.49 5.83
CA LYS A 80 -15.15 -22.22 4.69
C LYS A 80 -13.98 -21.30 5.07
N ALA A 81 -13.04 -21.13 4.14
CA ALA A 81 -11.92 -20.21 4.33
C ALA A 81 -12.42 -18.77 4.55
N GLN A 82 -11.74 -18.04 5.46
CA GLN A 82 -12.00 -16.62 5.68
C GLN A 82 -11.30 -15.77 4.62
N ARG A 83 -11.66 -14.49 4.58
CA ARG A 83 -11.05 -13.51 3.67
C ARG A 83 -9.54 -13.41 3.93
N PRO A 84 -8.70 -13.33 2.89
CA PRO A 84 -7.30 -13.02 3.06
C PRO A 84 -7.15 -11.61 3.64
N VAL A 85 -6.07 -11.42 4.40
CA VAL A 85 -5.82 -10.24 5.19
C VAL A 85 -4.48 -9.65 4.79
N LEU A 86 -4.45 -8.33 4.62
CA LEU A 86 -3.23 -7.56 4.40
C LEU A 86 -2.88 -6.83 5.70
N THR A 87 -1.72 -7.14 6.26
CA THR A 87 -1.23 -6.60 7.53
C THR A 87 0.03 -5.78 7.32
N VAL A 88 0.10 -4.60 7.94
CA VAL A 88 1.32 -3.80 8.06
C VAL A 88 1.85 -3.96 9.48
N ALA A 89 3.11 -4.36 9.62
CA ALA A 89 3.73 -4.63 10.92
C ALA A 89 5.13 -4.02 11.03
N ASP A 90 5.49 -3.61 12.24
CA ASP A 90 6.89 -3.43 12.62
C ASP A 90 7.52 -4.77 12.97
N TYR A 91 8.80 -4.91 12.68
CA TYR A 91 9.62 -6.05 13.07
C TYR A 91 10.94 -5.63 13.74
N LYS A 92 11.06 -4.35 14.11
CA LYS A 92 12.20 -3.81 14.86
C LYS A 92 12.15 -4.20 16.34
N ASP A 93 13.27 -3.96 17.02
CA ASP A 93 13.40 -4.14 18.48
C ASP A 93 13.00 -5.53 18.99
N PHE A 94 13.31 -6.57 18.21
CA PHE A 94 13.08 -7.97 18.61
C PHE A 94 11.59 -8.36 18.74
N GLY A 95 10.67 -7.52 18.27
CA GLY A 95 9.23 -7.77 18.31
C GLY A 95 8.61 -7.81 16.92
N PHE A 96 7.38 -8.33 16.85
CA PHE A 96 6.52 -8.22 15.67
C PHE A 96 5.21 -7.56 16.13
N VAL A 97 4.96 -6.34 15.66
CA VAL A 97 3.83 -5.52 16.11
C VAL A 97 3.00 -5.12 14.90
N GLU A 98 1.79 -5.67 14.81
CA GLU A 98 0.83 -5.33 13.76
C GLU A 98 0.19 -3.96 14.03
N PHE A 99 0.24 -3.06 13.05
CA PHE A 99 -0.35 -1.73 13.14
C PHE A 99 -1.70 -1.62 12.44
N SER A 100 -1.81 -2.27 11.29
CA SER A 100 -2.98 -2.18 10.42
C SER A 100 -3.22 -3.53 9.78
N THR A 101 -4.46 -3.97 9.79
CA THR A 101 -4.89 -5.30 9.34
C THR A 101 -6.21 -5.12 8.62
N GLU A 102 -6.23 -5.34 7.31
CA GLU A 102 -7.39 -5.11 6.44
C GLU A 102 -7.82 -6.42 5.76
N SER A 103 -9.12 -6.71 5.79
CA SER A 103 -9.67 -7.90 5.10
C SER A 103 -9.94 -7.59 3.63
N LEU A 104 -9.42 -8.41 2.73
CA LEU A 104 -9.53 -8.20 1.29
C LEU A 104 -10.79 -8.88 0.74
N ASN A 105 -11.56 -8.12 -0.02
CA ASN A 105 -12.82 -8.57 -0.63
C ASN A 105 -12.55 -9.24 -2.00
N ILE A 106 -11.93 -10.42 -1.98
CA ILE A 106 -11.57 -11.15 -3.21
C ILE A 106 -12.70 -12.09 -3.64
N LEU A 107 -13.02 -12.11 -4.93
CA LEU A 107 -14.07 -12.99 -5.47
C LEU A 107 -13.74 -14.48 -5.33
N GLY A 108 -14.59 -15.22 -4.60
CA GLY A 108 -14.48 -16.67 -4.41
C GLY A 108 -13.44 -17.10 -3.37
N TYR A 109 -13.07 -16.20 -2.46
CA TYR A 109 -12.07 -16.45 -1.41
C TYR A 109 -12.35 -17.72 -0.59
N GLU A 110 -13.62 -18.11 -0.45
CA GLU A 110 -14.06 -19.23 0.36
C GLU A 110 -13.53 -20.59 -0.15
N GLU A 111 -13.18 -20.67 -1.44
CA GLU A 111 -12.69 -21.89 -2.11
C GLU A 111 -11.16 -21.89 -2.29
N TYR A 112 -10.47 -20.86 -1.80
CA TYR A 112 -9.03 -20.69 -1.98
C TYR A 112 -8.26 -21.00 -0.70
N SER A 113 -7.02 -21.46 -0.89
CA SER A 113 -6.03 -21.69 0.16
C SER A 113 -4.97 -20.58 0.16
N CYS A 114 -4.12 -20.55 1.19
CA CYS A 114 -3.00 -19.61 1.27
C CYS A 114 -2.02 -19.67 0.08
N ASN A 115 -1.94 -20.81 -0.63
CA ASN A 115 -1.06 -20.91 -1.80
C ASN A 115 -1.66 -20.33 -3.08
N ASP A 116 -2.96 -20.06 -3.10
CA ASP A 116 -3.67 -19.52 -4.27
C ASP A 116 -3.54 -18.00 -4.39
N TYR A 117 -3.14 -17.34 -3.30
CA TYR A 117 -2.86 -15.91 -3.29
C TYR A 117 -1.38 -15.63 -3.57
N TYR A 118 -1.09 -14.55 -4.27
CA TYR A 118 0.26 -14.07 -4.53
C TYR A 118 0.34 -12.59 -4.20
N LEU A 119 1.41 -12.18 -3.53
CA LEU A 119 1.73 -10.78 -3.30
C LEU A 119 2.90 -10.41 -4.20
N ASP A 120 2.69 -9.42 -5.06
CA ASP A 120 3.74 -8.75 -5.82
C ASP A 120 3.74 -7.25 -5.49
N MET A 121 4.79 -6.53 -5.88
CA MET A 121 4.96 -5.13 -5.49
C MET A 121 5.77 -4.32 -6.48
N LEU A 122 5.40 -3.05 -6.56
CA LEU A 122 6.19 -2.00 -7.16
C LEU A 122 6.73 -1.12 -6.02
N ILE A 123 7.94 -1.45 -5.57
CA ILE A 123 8.56 -0.88 -4.36
C ILE A 123 8.70 0.64 -4.50
N GLU A 124 9.06 1.12 -5.69
CA GLU A 124 9.26 2.55 -5.97
C GLU A 124 7.98 3.38 -5.82
N GLU A 125 6.81 2.74 -5.97
CA GLU A 125 5.50 3.37 -5.85
C GLU A 125 4.77 2.98 -4.56
N ASN A 126 5.38 2.17 -3.69
CA ASN A 126 4.73 1.56 -2.53
C ASN A 126 3.37 0.92 -2.90
N ARG A 127 3.29 0.24 -4.06
CA ARG A 127 2.07 -0.44 -4.52
C ARG A 127 2.21 -1.94 -4.39
N PHE A 128 1.16 -2.57 -3.89
CA PHE A 128 1.06 -4.00 -3.65
C PHE A 128 -0.05 -4.58 -4.53
N PHE A 129 0.27 -5.65 -5.24
CA PHE A 129 -0.64 -6.37 -6.11
C PHE A 129 -0.94 -7.73 -5.46
N ILE A 130 -2.19 -7.91 -5.03
CA ILE A 130 -2.68 -9.17 -4.48
C ILE A 130 -3.42 -9.88 -5.58
N VAL A 131 -2.83 -10.96 -6.08
CA VAL A 131 -3.36 -11.75 -7.18
C VAL A 131 -3.97 -13.04 -6.65
N SER A 132 -5.20 -13.32 -7.07
CA SER A 132 -5.91 -14.58 -6.85
C SER A 132 -6.27 -15.21 -8.21
N PRO A 133 -6.77 -16.46 -8.26
CA PRO A 133 -7.10 -17.12 -9.52
C PRO A 133 -8.12 -16.37 -10.40
N LYS A 134 -8.98 -15.53 -9.81
CA LYS A 134 -10.08 -14.85 -10.53
C LYS A 134 -10.14 -13.33 -10.32
N ASP A 135 -9.21 -12.77 -9.56
CA ASP A 135 -9.29 -11.37 -9.14
C ASP A 135 -7.92 -10.80 -8.81
N ILE A 136 -7.75 -9.49 -8.98
CA ILE A 136 -6.52 -8.76 -8.66
C ILE A 136 -6.91 -7.51 -7.87
N VAL A 137 -6.38 -7.42 -6.65
CA VAL A 137 -6.57 -6.27 -5.76
C VAL A 137 -5.27 -5.47 -5.70
N ILE A 138 -5.36 -4.15 -5.83
CA ILE A 138 -4.23 -3.25 -5.69
C ILE A 138 -4.37 -2.52 -4.36
N ALA A 139 -3.35 -2.60 -3.51
CA ALA A 139 -3.25 -1.85 -2.27
C ALA A 139 -2.09 -0.86 -2.34
N SER A 140 -2.31 0.35 -1.84
CA SER A 140 -1.29 1.39 -1.72
C SER A 140 -1.51 2.17 -0.42
N PRO A 141 -0.46 2.76 0.18
CA PRO A 141 -0.62 3.73 1.25
C PRO A 141 -1.57 4.83 0.80
N TYR A 142 -2.40 5.30 1.74
CA TYR A 142 -3.29 6.42 1.50
C TYR A 142 -2.46 7.69 1.31
N ASP A 143 -2.32 8.13 0.07
CA ASP A 143 -1.55 9.32 -0.25
C ASP A 143 -2.44 10.58 -0.23
N ILE A 144 -1.80 11.75 -0.31
CA ILE A 144 -2.53 13.02 -0.34
C ILE A 144 -3.35 13.14 -1.64
N ASP A 145 -2.90 12.49 -2.72
CA ASP A 145 -3.63 12.46 -3.98
C ASP A 145 -4.98 11.71 -3.83
N ASP A 146 -5.01 10.61 -3.09
CA ASP A 146 -6.20 9.82 -2.76
C ASP A 146 -7.16 10.61 -1.88
N LYS A 147 -6.63 11.34 -0.89
CA LYS A 147 -7.43 12.25 -0.06
C LYS A 147 -8.10 13.34 -0.89
N VAL A 148 -7.34 13.96 -1.79
CA VAL A 148 -7.83 15.01 -2.68
C VAL A 148 -8.86 14.46 -3.67
N ASN A 149 -8.61 13.27 -4.25
CA ASN A 149 -9.56 12.56 -5.11
C ASN A 149 -10.88 12.32 -4.38
N TRP A 150 -10.82 11.68 -3.21
CA TRP A 150 -12.01 11.36 -2.44
C TRP A 150 -12.81 12.62 -2.09
N LEU A 151 -12.15 13.69 -1.66
CA LEU A 151 -12.82 14.96 -1.34
C LEU A 151 -13.51 15.56 -2.57
N THR A 152 -12.83 15.53 -3.72
CA THR A 152 -13.35 16.04 -4.99
C THR A 152 -14.56 15.24 -5.47
N GLU A 153 -14.50 13.90 -5.47
CA GLU A 153 -15.60 13.01 -5.86
C GLU A 153 -16.85 13.20 -4.99
N HIS A 154 -16.67 13.53 -3.71
CA HIS A 154 -17.75 13.80 -2.77
C HIS A 154 -18.17 15.28 -2.74
N GLY A 155 -17.71 16.09 -3.69
CA GLY A 155 -18.08 17.50 -3.84
C GLY A 155 -17.54 18.42 -2.74
N ARG A 156 -16.56 17.98 -1.96
CA ARG A 156 -15.91 18.74 -0.88
C ARG A 156 -14.67 19.48 -1.38
N PHE A 157 -14.84 20.25 -2.45
CA PHE A 157 -13.75 20.94 -3.15
C PHE A 157 -12.96 21.92 -2.29
N GLU A 158 -13.62 22.70 -1.43
CA GLU A 158 -12.91 23.64 -0.54
C GLU A 158 -11.92 22.93 0.36
N ARG A 159 -12.32 21.80 0.97
CA ARG A 159 -11.43 20.99 1.81
C ARG A 159 -10.29 20.39 0.99
N ALA A 160 -10.55 19.97 -0.25
CA ALA A 160 -9.52 19.47 -1.15
C ALA A 160 -8.47 20.55 -1.45
N ILE A 161 -8.90 21.79 -1.71
CA ILE A 161 -8.01 22.94 -1.93
C ILE A 161 -7.20 23.24 -0.66
N THR A 162 -7.80 23.25 0.53
CA THR A 162 -7.07 23.48 1.78
C THR A 162 -5.98 22.42 2.00
N VAL A 163 -6.29 21.14 1.79
CA VAL A 163 -5.31 20.05 1.91
C VAL A 163 -4.15 20.26 0.95
N LEU A 164 -4.41 20.68 -0.29
CA LEU A 164 -3.36 21.01 -1.26
C LEU A 164 -2.55 22.23 -0.85
N GLU A 165 -3.18 23.29 -0.34
CA GLU A 165 -2.49 24.51 0.11
C GLU A 165 -1.51 24.22 1.27
N GLU A 166 -1.87 23.33 2.20
CA GLU A 166 -1.01 22.92 3.34
C GLU A 166 0.31 22.26 2.91
N ILE A 167 0.34 21.61 1.74
CA ILE A 167 1.49 20.84 1.25
C ILE A 167 2.27 21.53 0.13
N GLY A 168 1.96 22.80 -0.15
CA GLY A 168 2.66 23.60 -1.18
C GLY A 168 1.91 23.74 -2.52
N GLY A 169 0.64 23.38 -2.56
CA GLY A 169 -0.30 23.70 -3.64
C GLY A 169 -0.35 22.73 -4.83
N LYS A 170 0.47 21.68 -4.81
CA LYS A 170 0.50 20.64 -5.85
C LYS A 170 1.02 19.31 -5.32
N THR A 171 0.60 18.23 -5.95
CA THR A 171 1.02 16.84 -5.73
C THR A 171 1.42 16.22 -7.08
N SER A 172 1.57 14.89 -7.13
CA SER A 172 1.90 14.18 -8.36
C SER A 172 0.75 14.19 -9.38
N LYS A 173 -0.50 14.15 -8.90
CA LYS A 173 -1.70 14.08 -9.75
C LYS A 173 -2.55 15.34 -9.71
N HIS A 174 -2.47 16.15 -8.64
CA HIS A 174 -3.36 17.29 -8.40
C HIS A 174 -2.63 18.61 -8.18
N SER A 175 -3.35 19.70 -8.39
CA SER A 175 -2.92 21.05 -8.06
C SER A 175 -4.13 21.88 -7.64
N VAL A 176 -3.89 22.97 -6.90
CA VAL A 176 -4.96 23.90 -6.52
C VAL A 176 -5.70 24.42 -7.76
N VAL A 177 -4.99 24.60 -8.87
CA VAL A 177 -5.57 25.05 -10.14
C VAL A 177 -6.49 23.98 -10.73
N THR A 178 -6.04 22.73 -10.82
CA THR A 178 -6.84 21.65 -11.44
C THR A 178 -8.09 21.33 -10.61
N VAL A 179 -7.97 21.24 -9.29
CA VAL A 179 -9.12 21.03 -8.40
C VAL A 179 -10.04 22.26 -8.38
N GLY A 180 -9.47 23.47 -8.47
CA GLY A 180 -10.23 24.72 -8.57
C GLY A 180 -11.09 24.81 -9.82
N VAL A 181 -10.57 24.36 -10.97
CA VAL A 181 -11.35 24.29 -12.21
C VAL A 181 -12.50 23.28 -12.10
N GLN A 182 -12.26 22.11 -11.49
CA GLN A 182 -13.33 21.13 -11.24
C GLN A 182 -14.41 21.70 -10.30
N TYR A 183 -14.00 22.51 -9.32
CA TYR A 183 -14.95 23.19 -8.44
C TYR A 183 -15.76 24.27 -9.18
N LEU A 184 -15.14 25.02 -10.08
CA LEU A 184 -15.86 25.96 -10.96
C LEU A 184 -16.92 25.23 -11.78
N ASP A 185 -16.56 24.11 -12.41
CA ASP A 185 -17.49 23.30 -13.21
C ASP A 185 -18.67 22.80 -12.36
N HIS A 186 -18.41 22.39 -11.12
CA HIS A 186 -19.46 22.01 -10.17
C HIS A 186 -20.37 23.18 -9.79
N LEU A 187 -19.82 24.36 -9.49
CA LEU A 187 -20.63 25.55 -9.16
C LEU A 187 -21.48 26.01 -10.35
N MET A 188 -20.92 25.96 -11.56
CA MET A 188 -21.62 26.26 -12.80
C MET A 188 -22.78 25.28 -13.03
N SER A 189 -22.58 23.98 -12.78
CA SER A 189 -23.64 22.96 -12.87
C SER A 189 -24.78 23.19 -11.87
N LYS A 190 -24.49 23.84 -10.74
CA LYS A 190 -25.46 24.20 -9.70
C LYS A 190 -26.05 25.60 -9.85
N HIS A 191 -25.69 26.32 -10.92
CA HIS A 191 -26.10 27.71 -11.17
C HIS A 191 -25.67 28.71 -10.08
N LEU A 192 -24.59 28.40 -9.34
CA LEU A 192 -24.02 29.28 -8.31
C LEU A 192 -22.98 30.23 -8.93
N TYR A 193 -23.45 31.13 -9.80
CA TYR A 193 -22.57 31.96 -10.62
C TYR A 193 -21.75 32.99 -9.83
N GLU A 194 -22.30 33.53 -8.73
CA GLU A 194 -21.59 34.50 -7.89
C GLU A 194 -20.37 33.86 -7.21
N GLU A 195 -20.58 32.69 -6.60
CA GLU A 195 -19.51 31.91 -5.99
C GLU A 195 -18.47 31.47 -7.03
N ALA A 196 -18.93 31.04 -8.21
CA ALA A 196 -18.06 30.68 -9.31
C ALA A 196 -17.20 31.87 -9.77
N ALA A 197 -17.75 33.08 -9.86
CA ALA A 197 -17.01 34.27 -10.25
C ALA A 197 -15.91 34.62 -9.22
N ILE A 198 -16.22 34.55 -7.92
CA ILE A 198 -15.25 34.79 -6.83
C ILE A 198 -14.13 33.76 -6.88
N LEU A 199 -14.49 32.48 -7.02
CA LEU A 199 -13.53 31.39 -7.11
C LEU A 199 -12.65 31.52 -8.37
N CYS A 200 -13.23 31.91 -9.50
CA CYS A 200 -12.53 32.04 -10.77
C CYS A 200 -11.41 33.08 -10.68
N ALA A 201 -11.68 34.22 -10.03
CA ALA A 201 -10.65 35.22 -9.75
C ALA A 201 -9.53 34.67 -8.85
N LYS A 202 -9.86 33.86 -7.83
CA LYS A 202 -8.89 33.25 -6.91
C LYS A 202 -8.00 32.21 -7.59
N ILE A 203 -8.56 31.41 -8.51
CA ILE A 203 -7.86 30.33 -9.20
C ILE A 203 -7.03 30.86 -10.38
N CYS A 204 -7.60 31.71 -11.23
CA CYS A 204 -6.92 32.17 -12.44
C CYS A 204 -5.82 33.19 -12.18
N LYS A 205 -5.92 33.99 -11.11
CA LYS A 205 -4.92 35.03 -10.76
C LYS A 205 -4.46 35.79 -12.02
N ASN A 206 -3.17 35.69 -12.38
CA ASN A 206 -2.56 36.35 -13.54
C ASN A 206 -2.41 35.45 -14.78
N ASP A 207 -2.96 34.23 -14.77
CA ASP A 207 -2.87 33.28 -15.87
C ASP A 207 -3.89 33.59 -16.97
N LYS A 208 -3.42 34.26 -18.02
CA LYS A 208 -4.25 34.68 -19.16
C LYS A 208 -4.89 33.51 -19.91
N VAL A 209 -4.17 32.40 -20.06
CA VAL A 209 -4.66 31.24 -20.82
C VAL A 209 -5.78 30.56 -20.04
N LEU A 210 -5.63 30.46 -18.72
CA LEU A 210 -6.69 29.89 -17.89
C LEU A 210 -7.95 30.76 -17.90
N TRP A 211 -7.80 32.08 -17.86
CA TRP A 211 -8.92 33.03 -18.01
C TRP A 211 -9.67 32.83 -19.33
N GLU A 212 -8.96 32.77 -20.46
CA GLU A 212 -9.58 32.54 -21.77
C GLU A 212 -10.36 31.22 -21.79
N ASN A 213 -9.79 30.14 -21.26
CA ASN A 213 -10.44 28.84 -21.20
C ASN A 213 -11.70 28.82 -20.31
N GLN A 214 -11.70 29.51 -19.16
CA GLN A 214 -12.89 29.53 -18.29
C GLN A 214 -14.00 30.45 -18.80
N ILE A 215 -13.67 31.51 -19.53
CA ILE A 215 -14.66 32.45 -20.09
C ILE A 215 -15.37 31.84 -21.32
N LEU A 216 -14.68 31.00 -22.09
CA LEU A 216 -15.21 30.41 -23.33
C LEU A 216 -16.05 29.12 -23.11
N LYS A 217 -16.28 28.72 -21.86
CA LYS A 217 -17.07 27.52 -21.51
C LYS A 217 -18.58 27.73 -21.60
#